data_AF-A0A5B7HPK7-F1
#
_entry.id   AF-A0A5B7HPK7-F1
#
_cell.length_a   1.000
_cell.length_b   1.000
_cell.length_c   1.000
_cell.angle_alpha   90.00
_cell.angle_beta   90.00
_cell.angle_gamma   90.00
#
_symmetry.space_group_name_H-M   'P 1'
#
loop_
_entity.id
_entity.type
_entity.pdbx_description
1 polymer ?
#
loop_
_entity_poly.entity_id
_entity_poly.type
_entity_poly.pdbx_seq_one_letter_code
_entity_poly.pdbx_strand_id
1 'polypeptide(L)' 'MDNMHHITASAAARLHSLNLPPKCPAMWPSVPKKTRMSLTLEVKLDIIHRHERGEKTIALLATTILTPYTVSTIFKSADY' A
#
# COMPACT_ATOMS: atom_id res chain seq x y z
N MET A 1 -53.83 17.07 52.47
CA MET A 1 -52.88 18.17 52.74
C MET A 1 -52.15 17.64 53.98
N ASP A 2 -50.90 17.19 53.93
CA ASP A 2 -49.69 17.89 53.51
C ASP A 2 -48.52 16.90 53.26
N ASN A 3 -47.49 17.37 52.56
CA ASN A 3 -46.13 16.84 52.45
C ASN A 3 -45.83 15.60 51.60
N MET A 4 -45.86 15.86 50.29
CA MET A 4 -45.05 15.21 49.26
C MET A 4 -43.55 15.32 49.57
N HIS A 5 -42.92 14.22 49.97
CA HIS A 5 -41.47 14.13 50.13
C HIS A 5 -40.79 14.17 48.75
N HIS A 6 -40.07 15.26 48.49
CA HIS A 6 -39.20 15.39 47.32
C HIS A 6 -37.95 14.52 47.53
N ILE A 7 -37.93 13.31 46.95
CA ILE A 7 -36.74 12.45 46.94
C ILE A 7 -35.95 12.76 45.68
N THR A 8 -34.98 13.66 45.87
CA THR A 8 -33.76 13.79 45.09
C THR A 8 -33.00 12.46 45.13
N ALA A 9 -32.82 11.80 44.00
CA ALA A 9 -31.67 10.90 43.81
C ALA A 9 -31.39 10.67 42.32
N SER A 10 -30.19 11.09 41.95
CA SER A 10 -29.45 10.78 40.72
C SER A 10 -29.64 9.35 40.20
N ALA A 11 -29.86 9.21 38.90
CA ALA A 11 -29.37 8.06 38.16
C ALA A 11 -28.93 8.51 36.77
N ALA A 12 -27.90 9.36 36.75
CA ALA A 12 -27.03 9.42 35.58
C ALA A 12 -26.52 8.00 35.27
N ALA A 13 -26.57 7.65 33.98
CA ALA A 13 -25.85 6.55 33.35
C ALA A 13 -26.06 5.15 33.95
N ARG A 14 -27.06 4.43 33.42
CA ARG A 14 -26.95 2.98 33.28
C ARG A 14 -27.13 2.61 31.81
N LEU A 15 -26.23 3.10 30.96
CA LEU A 15 -25.89 2.39 29.74
C LEU A 15 -25.41 1.01 30.20
N HIS A 16 -26.27 0.00 30.04
CA HIS A 16 -25.91 -1.39 30.30
C HIS A 16 -24.69 -1.66 29.42
N SER A 17 -23.55 -1.84 30.08
CA SER A 17 -22.25 -1.98 29.45
C SER A 17 -22.35 -3.04 28.35
N LEU A 18 -22.27 -2.60 27.09
CA LEU A 18 -22.11 -3.44 25.91
C LEU A 18 -20.71 -4.08 25.97
N ASN A 19 -20.53 -5.04 26.89
CA ASN A 19 -19.32 -5.86 26.98
C ASN A 19 -19.41 -7.05 26.02
N LEU A 20 -19.69 -6.79 24.75
CA LEU A 20 -19.34 -7.76 23.72
C LEU A 20 -17.93 -7.42 23.26
N PRO A 21 -16.96 -8.35 23.31
CA PRO A 21 -15.68 -8.11 22.68
C PRO A 21 -15.97 -7.76 21.22
N PRO A 22 -15.34 -6.73 20.63
CA PRO A 22 -15.44 -6.52 19.19
C PRO A 22 -14.89 -7.78 18.51
N LYS A 23 -15.78 -8.72 18.16
CA LYS A 23 -15.41 -9.99 17.52
C LYS A 23 -15.28 -9.77 16.02
N CYS A 24 -14.44 -8.82 15.67
CA CYS A 24 -13.94 -8.59 14.33
C CYS A 24 -12.58 -7.94 14.54
N PRO A 25 -11.45 -8.70 14.57
CA PRO A 25 -10.25 -8.10 14.07
C PRO A 25 -10.62 -7.56 12.69
N ALA A 26 -10.45 -6.27 12.45
CA ALA A 26 -10.53 -5.73 11.10
C ALA A 26 -9.34 -6.33 10.33
N MET A 27 -9.49 -7.58 9.93
CA MET A 27 -8.56 -8.27 9.07
C MET A 27 -8.89 -7.77 7.68
N TRP A 28 -8.33 -6.61 7.37
CA TRP A 28 -8.31 -6.14 5.99
C TRP A 28 -7.65 -7.28 5.20
N PRO A 29 -8.28 -7.76 4.12
CA PRO A 29 -7.63 -8.76 3.29
C PRO A 29 -6.28 -8.18 2.88
N SER A 30 -5.20 -8.89 3.21
CA SER A 30 -3.89 -8.52 2.72
C SER A 30 -3.97 -8.50 1.21
N VAL A 31 -3.77 -7.32 0.60
CA VAL A 31 -3.66 -7.22 -0.86
C VAL A 31 -2.54 -8.16 -1.27
N PRO A 32 -2.81 -9.18 -2.12
CA PRO A 32 -1.79 -10.11 -2.54
C PRO A 32 -0.62 -9.33 -3.12
N LYS A 33 0.56 -9.46 -2.51
CA LYS A 33 1.78 -8.85 -3.05
C LYS A 33 2.01 -9.47 -4.42
N LYS A 34 1.99 -8.68 -5.49
CA LYS A 34 2.46 -9.13 -6.80
C LYS A 34 3.94 -9.46 -6.67
N THR A 35 4.31 -10.70 -6.97
CA THR A 35 5.71 -11.10 -7.08
C THR A 35 6.33 -10.29 -8.21
N ARG A 36 7.27 -9.40 -7.88
CA ARG A 36 8.03 -8.66 -8.88
C ARG A 36 8.94 -9.65 -9.60
N MET A 37 8.87 -9.70 -10.93
CA MET A 37 9.85 -10.46 -11.72
C MET A 37 11.23 -9.81 -11.55
N SER A 38 12.23 -10.61 -11.17
CA SER A 38 13.62 -10.18 -11.16
C SER A 38 14.14 -10.15 -12.59
N LEU A 39 14.75 -9.04 -12.98
CA LEU A 39 15.44 -8.94 -14.27
C LEU A 39 16.86 -9.50 -14.12
N THR A 40 17.29 -10.34 -15.06
CA THR A 40 18.68 -10.83 -15.13
C THR A 40 19.65 -9.66 -15.34
N LEU A 41 20.87 -9.76 -14.79
CA LEU A 41 21.91 -8.74 -14.92
C LEU A 41 22.24 -8.43 -16.39
N GLU A 42 22.31 -9.46 -17.24
CA GLU A 42 22.59 -9.30 -18.67
C GLU A 42 21.59 -8.38 -19.37
N VAL A 43 20.30 -8.53 -19.06
CA VAL A 43 19.24 -7.68 -19.63
C VAL A 43 19.38 -6.23 -19.16
N LYS A 44 19.78 -6.02 -17.89
CA LYS A 44 20.05 -4.66 -17.40
C LYS A 44 21.23 -4.01 -18.13
N LEU A 45 22.32 -4.75 -18.31
CA LEU A 45 23.52 -4.26 -18.97
C LEU A 45 23.26 -3.97 -20.46
N ASP A 46 22.55 -4.85 -21.14
CA ASP A 46 22.16 -4.67 -22.54
C ASP A 46 21.32 -3.39 -22.74
N ILE A 47 20.40 -3.09 -21.82
CA ILE A 47 19.63 -1.83 -21.84
C ILE A 47 20.53 -0.61 -21.66
N ILE A 48 21.51 -0.67 -20.76
CA ILE A 48 22.46 0.42 -20.50
C ILE A 48 23.36 0.63 -21.72
N HIS A 49 23.98 -0.42 -22.25
CA HIS A 49 24.87 -0.32 -23.42
C HIS A 49 24.16 0.22 -24.66
N ARG A 50 22.91 -0.21 -24.90
CA ARG A 50 22.10 0.31 -26.00
C ARG A 50 21.75 1.77 -25.80
N HIS A 51 21.48 2.19 -24.57
CA HIS A 51 21.26 3.59 -24.24
C HIS A 51 22.52 4.45 -24.48
N GLU A 52 23.69 3.98 -24.05
CA GLU A 52 24.98 4.64 -24.29
C GLU A 52 25.33 4.76 -25.78
N ARG A 53 24.92 3.78 -26.60
CA ARG A 53 25.01 3.85 -28.07
C ARG A 53 24.10 4.92 -28.68
N GLY A 54 23.23 5.55 -27.90
CA GLY A 54 22.31 6.59 -28.34
C GLY A 54 20.94 6.06 -28.77
N GLU A 55 20.59 4.81 -28.42
CA GLU A 55 19.25 4.31 -28.67
C GLU A 55 18.23 5.07 -27.80
N LYS A 56 17.16 5.53 -28.46
CA LYS A 56 16.05 6.19 -27.79
C LYS A 56 15.27 5.16 -26.96
N THR A 57 14.74 5.60 -25.82
CA THR A 57 13.90 4.77 -24.93
C THR A 57 12.75 4.08 -25.68
N ILE A 58 12.17 4.73 -26.69
CA ILE A 58 11.10 4.14 -27.53
C ILE A 58 11.59 2.88 -28.27
N ALA A 59 12.83 2.87 -28.76
CA ALA A 59 13.43 1.71 -29.42
C ALA A 59 13.72 0.57 -28.42
N LEU A 60 14.14 0.92 -27.20
CA LEU A 60 14.31 -0.04 -26.11
C LEU A 60 12.98 -0.68 -25.70
N LEU A 61 11.90 0.10 -25.66
CA LEU A 61 10.54 -0.39 -25.37
C LEU A 61 9.95 -1.25 -26.49
N ALA A 62 10.36 -1.02 -27.74
CA ALA A 62 9.94 -1.83 -28.87
C ALA A 62 10.66 -3.20 -28.89
N THR A 63 11.88 -3.27 -28.37
CA THR A 63 12.72 -4.48 -28.36
C THR A 63 12.64 -5.27 -27.06
N THR A 64 12.22 -4.62 -25.96
CA THR A 64 12.05 -5.26 -24.66
C THR A 64 10.58 -5.19 -24.25
N ILE A 65 10.02 -6.27 -23.69
CA ILE A 65 8.61 -6.31 -23.19
C ILE A 65 8.48 -5.49 -21.87
N LEU A 66 9.32 -4.49 -21.68
CA LEU A 66 9.44 -3.70 -20.46
C LEU A 66 8.63 -2.42 -20.58
N THR A 67 8.22 -1.90 -19.42
CA THR A 67 7.53 -0.61 -19.34
C THR A 67 8.53 0.55 -19.27
N PRO A 68 8.14 1.78 -19.68
CA PRO A 68 9.00 2.97 -19.57
C PRO A 68 9.53 3.20 -18.15
N TYR A 69 8.70 2.89 -17.15
CA TYR A 69 9.06 2.97 -15.74
C TYR A 69 10.22 2.03 -15.38
N THR A 70 10.21 0.81 -15.94
CA THR A 70 11.27 -0.17 -15.68
C THR A 70 12.59 0.27 -16.28
N VAL A 71 12.56 0.83 -17.50
CA VAL A 71 13.77 1.36 -18.15
C VAL A 71 14.33 2.57 -17.40
N SER A 72 13.47 3.51 -16.97
CA SER A 72 13.89 4.66 -16.16
C SER A 72 14.50 4.27 -14.80
N THR A 73 13.92 3.25 -14.14
CA THR A 73 14.46 2.78 -12.86
C THR A 73 15.81 2.07 -12.99
N ILE A 74 16.09 1.43 -14.14
CA ILE A 74 17.42 0.85 -14.43
C ILE A 74 18.45 1.97 -14.57
N PHE A 75 18.18 3.00 -15.37
CA PHE A 75 19.11 4.13 -15.54
C PHE A 75 19.41 4.83 -14.22
N LYS A 76 18.38 5.16 -13.44
CA LYS A 76 18.56 5.80 -12.13
C LYS A 76 19.34 4.94 -11.12
N SER A 77 19.37 3.62 -11.31
CA SER A 77 20.17 2.71 -10.48
C SER A 77 21.60 2.51 -10.97
N ALA A 78 21.93 2.96 -12.18
CA ALA A 78 23.28 2.94 -12.73
C ALA A 78 24.06 4.24 -12.41
N ASP A 79 23.36 5.34 -12.14
CA ASP A 79 23.95 6.64 -11.81
C ASP A 79 24.40 6.76 -10.33
N TYR A 80 24.27 5.71 -9.53
CA TYR A 80 24.68 5.62 -8.12
C TYR A 80 25.99 4.85 -7.98
#